data_AF-A0A955R4M8-F1
#
_entry.id   AF-A0A955R4M8-F1
#
_cell.length_a   1.000
_cell.length_b   1.000
_cell.length_c   1.000
_cell.angle_alpha   90.00
_cell.angle_beta   90.00
_cell.angle_gamma   90.00
#
_symmetry.space_group_name_H-M   'P 1'
#
loop_
_entity.id
_entity.type
_entity.pdbx_description
1 polymer ?
#
loop_
_entity_poly.entity_id
_entity_poly.type
_entity_poly.pdbx_seq_one_letter_code
_entity_poly.pdbx_strand_id
1 'polypeptide(L)'
;LDALIKATVAGLAGEGEQAPPEAMLFLGNWHQSIPSLVIQDPILEPVDKVVWMVIMSHARETGSRTAFPDYDTIASQTNIASTSTVARAIAILRLTRWLTLCARARQKSGRFTGNIYVLHDEPLPLRDALHLDAAYMAFVQQSEQHHHGRVRAVAQSVLASLDETIRTQECPLASESPIERRLSAASVVRNAGKKPGATGRYFAFTGAAVNRLKRP
;
A
#
# COMPACT_ATOMS: atom_id res chain seq x y z
N LEU A 1 31.91 14.77 8.99
CA LEU A 1 30.67 15.52 8.70
C LEU A 1 30.97 16.76 7.85
N ASP A 2 31.76 17.70 8.35
CA ASP A 2 32.08 18.96 7.64
C ASP A 2 32.67 18.77 6.24
N ALA A 3 33.51 17.74 6.04
CA ALA A 3 34.06 17.42 4.73
C ALA A 3 32.97 16.97 3.72
N LEU A 4 31.97 16.22 4.18
CA LEU A 4 30.82 15.76 3.37
C LEU A 4 29.89 16.92 3.01
N ILE A 5 29.65 17.83 3.97
CA ILE A 5 28.88 19.06 3.74
C ILE A 5 29.59 19.94 2.72
N LYS A 6 30.89 20.20 2.89
CA LYS A 6 31.70 20.99 1.95
C LYS A 6 31.71 20.37 0.55
N ALA A 7 31.83 19.05 0.45
CA ALA A 7 31.78 18.34 -0.84
C ALA A 7 30.42 18.47 -1.53
N THR A 8 29.31 18.38 -0.77
CA THR A 8 27.95 18.53 -1.32
C THR A 8 27.69 19.96 -1.79
N VAL A 9 28.07 20.95 -0.99
CA VAL A 9 27.96 22.38 -1.35
C VAL A 9 28.81 22.71 -2.59
N ALA A 10 30.04 22.19 -2.67
CA ALA A 10 30.91 22.37 -3.82
C ALA A 10 30.34 21.71 -5.10
N GLY A 11 29.70 20.55 -4.95
CA GLY A 11 29.02 19.86 -6.07
C GLY A 11 27.87 20.70 -6.66
N LEU A 12 27.01 21.27 -5.81
CA LEU A 12 25.88 22.09 -6.24
C LEU A 12 26.33 23.41 -6.89
N ALA A 13 27.41 24.01 -6.39
CA ALA A 13 27.98 25.22 -6.96
C ALA A 13 28.53 25.03 -8.39
N GLY A 14 28.81 23.78 -8.79
CA GLY A 14 29.30 23.42 -10.12
C GLY A 14 28.22 23.17 -11.18
N GLU A 15 26.94 23.03 -10.80
CA GLU A 15 25.85 22.62 -11.70
C GLU A 15 25.13 23.77 -12.43
N GLY A 16 25.49 25.03 -12.17
CA GLY A 16 24.93 26.20 -12.86
C GLY A 16 23.40 26.34 -12.71
N GLU A 17 22.74 27.00 -13.67
CA GLU A 17 21.29 27.28 -13.69
C GLU A 17 20.37 26.03 -13.61
N GLN A 18 20.92 24.81 -13.64
CA GLN A 18 20.19 23.55 -13.54
C GLN A 18 20.30 22.86 -12.16
N ALA A 19 21.01 23.46 -11.20
CA ALA A 19 21.13 22.89 -9.86
C ALA A 19 19.75 22.80 -9.17
N PRO A 20 19.41 21.66 -8.53
CA PRO A 20 18.18 21.56 -7.74
C PRO A 20 18.23 22.59 -6.59
N PRO A 21 17.09 23.23 -6.27
CA PRO A 21 17.04 24.32 -5.29
C PRO A 21 17.43 23.86 -3.86
N GLU A 22 17.31 22.56 -3.58
CA GLU A 22 17.64 21.96 -2.29
C GLU A 22 18.42 20.66 -2.49
N ALA A 23 19.38 20.40 -1.61
CA ALA A 23 20.14 19.16 -1.57
C ALA A 23 20.03 18.50 -0.20
N MET A 24 20.01 17.17 -0.19
CA MET A 24 19.88 16.37 1.02
C MET A 24 21.12 15.50 1.22
N LEU A 25 21.74 15.62 2.40
CA LEU A 25 22.75 14.69 2.89
C LEU A 25 22.09 13.72 3.87
N PHE A 26 22.03 12.43 3.51
CA PHE A 26 21.57 11.39 4.41
C PHE A 26 22.75 10.87 5.24
N LEU A 27 22.66 11.05 6.56
CA LEU A 27 23.65 10.60 7.53
C LEU A 27 22.98 9.60 8.46
N GLY A 28 22.87 8.36 8.00
CA GLY A 28 22.19 7.31 8.72
C GLY A 28 22.47 5.93 8.15
N ASN A 29 21.93 4.91 8.81
CA ASN A 29 22.05 3.53 8.37
C ASN A 29 21.00 3.20 7.31
N TRP A 30 21.44 2.75 6.14
CA TRP A 30 20.58 2.38 5.02
C TRP A 30 19.81 1.05 5.21
N HIS A 31 19.99 0.35 6.34
CA HIS A 31 19.39 -0.97 6.59
C HIS A 31 17.87 -0.95 6.80
N GLN A 32 17.25 0.21 7.07
CA GLN A 32 15.80 0.35 7.29
C GLN A 32 15.09 0.88 6.04
N SER A 33 15.21 0.18 4.90
CA SER A 33 14.56 0.62 3.66
C SER A 33 13.06 0.35 3.69
N ILE A 34 12.21 1.36 3.50
CA ILE A 34 10.78 1.16 3.27
C ILE A 34 10.54 1.10 1.76
N PRO A 35 9.72 0.16 1.23
CA PRO A 35 9.41 0.13 -0.20
C PRO A 35 8.88 1.47 -0.67
N SER A 36 9.53 2.08 -1.67
CA SER A 36 9.09 3.37 -2.21
C SER A 36 7.65 3.34 -2.73
N LEU A 37 7.20 2.17 -3.19
CA LEU A 37 5.84 1.94 -3.67
C LEU A 37 4.77 2.26 -2.61
N VAL A 38 4.97 1.92 -1.32
CA VAL A 38 3.96 2.22 -0.29
C VAL A 38 3.87 3.73 -0.04
N ILE A 39 5.00 4.43 -0.11
CA ILE A 39 5.08 5.88 0.08
C ILE A 39 4.43 6.60 -1.10
N GLN A 40 4.67 6.12 -2.31
CA GLN A 40 4.15 6.69 -3.55
C GLN A 40 2.72 6.25 -3.87
N ASP A 41 2.17 5.30 -3.12
CA ASP A 41 0.82 4.80 -3.36
C ASP A 41 -0.20 5.96 -3.29
N PRO A 42 -0.93 6.21 -4.39
CA PRO A 42 -1.87 7.32 -4.49
C PRO A 42 -3.21 7.07 -3.78
N ILE A 43 -3.48 5.84 -3.35
CA ILE A 43 -4.74 5.42 -2.75
C ILE A 43 -4.62 5.39 -1.23
N LEU A 44 -3.45 4.99 -0.72
CA LEU A 44 -3.16 4.99 0.71
C LEU A 44 -3.12 6.43 1.26
N GLU A 45 -3.92 6.70 2.28
CA GLU A 45 -3.85 7.91 3.08
C GLU A 45 -2.58 7.88 3.96
N PRO A 46 -2.08 9.02 4.46
CA PRO A 46 -0.88 9.04 5.32
C PRO A 46 -0.97 8.06 6.49
N VAL A 47 -2.16 7.94 7.10
CA VAL A 47 -2.44 7.01 8.18
C VAL A 47 -2.29 5.54 7.76
N ASP A 48 -2.66 5.16 6.53
CA ASP A 48 -2.51 3.79 6.02
C ASP A 48 -1.04 3.42 5.85
N LYS A 49 -0.25 4.38 5.36
CA LYS A 49 1.20 4.23 5.14
C LYS A 49 1.94 4.06 6.46
N VAL A 50 1.63 4.90 7.46
CA VAL A 50 2.26 4.83 8.78
C VAL A 50 1.88 3.53 9.51
N VAL A 51 0.62 3.08 9.41
CA VAL A 51 0.21 1.77 9.92
C VAL A 51 0.99 0.63 9.24
N TRP A 52 1.12 0.64 7.92
CA TRP A 52 1.93 -0.35 7.19
C TRP A 52 3.39 -0.35 7.67
N MET A 53 4.00 0.83 7.87
CA MET A 53 5.39 0.97 8.32
C MET A 53 5.59 0.39 9.72
N VAL A 54 4.64 0.60 10.64
CA VAL A 54 4.69 -0.02 11.97
C VAL A 54 4.60 -1.54 11.86
N ILE A 55 3.65 -2.08 11.09
CA ILE A 55 3.54 -3.54 10.88
C ILE A 55 4.85 -4.10 10.30
N MET A 56 5.48 -3.38 9.36
CA MET A 56 6.78 -3.76 8.78
C MET A 56 7.91 -3.75 9.81
N SER A 57 7.96 -2.77 10.72
CA SER A 57 8.97 -2.73 11.79
C SER A 57 8.90 -3.97 12.66
N HIS A 58 7.69 -4.34 13.10
CA HIS A 58 7.47 -5.56 13.87
C HIS A 58 7.91 -6.80 13.12
N ALA A 59 7.51 -6.93 11.85
CA ALA A 59 7.90 -8.07 11.01
C ALA A 59 9.43 -8.23 10.88
N ARG A 60 10.19 -7.12 10.91
CA ARG A 60 11.65 -7.12 10.84
C ARG A 60 12.32 -7.47 12.17
N GLU A 61 11.79 -6.97 13.27
CA GLU A 61 12.36 -7.18 14.61
C GLU A 61 12.29 -8.65 15.04
N THR A 62 11.23 -9.36 14.68
CA THR A 62 10.98 -10.75 15.14
C THR A 62 11.08 -11.83 14.05
N GLY A 63 11.36 -11.45 12.80
CA GLY A 63 11.61 -12.39 11.70
C GLY A 63 10.36 -13.10 11.15
N SER A 64 10.54 -14.24 10.49
CA SER A 64 9.49 -14.93 9.71
C SER A 64 8.34 -15.56 10.53
N ARG A 65 8.41 -15.52 11.87
CA ARG A 65 7.37 -16.04 12.79
C ARG A 65 6.83 -14.95 13.73
N THR A 66 6.79 -13.72 13.24
CA THR A 66 6.27 -12.57 13.97
C THR A 66 4.76 -12.69 14.21
N ALA A 67 4.32 -12.53 15.45
CA ALA A 67 2.90 -12.32 15.75
C ALA A 67 2.46 -10.95 15.20
N PHE A 68 1.29 -10.87 14.58
CA PHE A 68 0.76 -9.59 14.13
C PHE A 68 0.56 -8.66 15.34
N PRO A 69 1.03 -7.40 15.30
CA PRO A 69 0.88 -6.49 16.44
C PRO A 69 -0.60 -6.21 16.71
N ASP A 70 -0.98 -6.21 17.98
CA ASP A 70 -2.36 -5.84 18.34
C ASP A 70 -2.66 -4.37 18.02
N TYR A 71 -3.94 -4.04 17.97
CA TYR A 71 -4.36 -2.73 17.46
C TYR A 71 -3.96 -1.59 18.41
N ASP A 72 -3.85 -1.87 19.72
CA ASP A 72 -3.40 -0.90 20.72
C ASP A 72 -1.90 -0.59 20.55
N THR A 73 -1.09 -1.61 20.27
CA THR A 73 0.34 -1.47 19.96
C THR A 73 0.54 -0.63 18.71
N ILE A 74 -0.22 -0.93 17.64
CA ILE A 74 -0.17 -0.13 16.41
C ILE A 74 -0.60 1.31 16.71
N ALA A 75 -1.72 1.51 17.42
CA ALA A 75 -2.23 2.85 17.76
C ALA A 75 -1.20 3.67 18.54
N SER A 76 -0.55 3.06 19.53
CA SER A 76 0.49 3.68 20.35
C SER A 76 1.71 4.09 19.52
N GLN A 77 2.26 3.18 18.70
CA GLN A 77 3.47 3.47 17.91
C GLN A 77 3.23 4.45 16.75
N THR A 78 1.99 4.49 16.23
CA THR A 78 1.59 5.43 15.17
C THR A 78 1.08 6.77 15.71
N ASN A 79 0.95 6.92 17.04
CA ASN A 79 0.29 8.04 17.71
C ASN A 79 -1.15 8.29 17.18
N ILE A 80 -1.86 7.21 16.86
CA ILE A 80 -3.26 7.24 16.44
C ILE A 80 -4.14 7.09 17.69
N ALA A 81 -5.05 8.04 17.89
CA ALA A 81 -5.88 8.09 19.11
C ALA A 81 -6.88 6.93 19.27
N SER A 82 -7.20 6.19 18.20
CA SER A 82 -8.23 5.14 18.23
C SER A 82 -7.84 3.90 17.43
N THR A 83 -8.10 2.73 18.03
CA THR A 83 -8.00 1.42 17.35
C THR A 83 -9.00 1.27 16.20
N SER A 84 -10.09 2.05 16.17
CA SER A 84 -11.00 2.07 15.02
C SER A 84 -10.34 2.67 13.77
N THR A 85 -9.46 3.66 13.94
CA THR A 85 -8.67 4.26 12.85
C THR A 85 -7.62 3.29 12.34
N VAL A 86 -7.01 2.50 13.25
CA VAL A 86 -6.11 1.39 12.90
C VAL A 86 -6.88 0.30 12.14
N ALA A 87 -8.06 -0.10 12.62
CA ALA A 87 -8.90 -1.10 11.97
C ALA A 87 -9.30 -0.66 10.55
N ARG A 88 -9.65 0.62 10.37
CA ARG A 88 -9.89 1.23 9.05
C ARG A 88 -8.63 1.13 8.18
N ALA A 89 -7.45 1.47 8.70
CA ALA A 89 -6.19 1.37 7.96
C ALA A 89 -5.93 -0.07 7.47
N ILE A 90 -6.10 -1.05 8.37
CA ILE A 90 -5.96 -2.47 8.04
C ILE A 90 -6.97 -2.88 6.97
N ALA A 91 -8.22 -2.39 7.02
CA ALA A 91 -9.20 -2.65 5.98
C ALA A 91 -8.76 -2.09 4.61
N ILE A 92 -8.22 -0.85 4.57
CA ILE A 92 -7.68 -0.26 3.34
C ILE A 92 -6.49 -1.07 2.82
N LEU A 93 -5.53 -1.42 3.68
CA LEU A 93 -4.37 -2.24 3.30
C LEU A 93 -4.78 -3.60 2.75
N ARG A 94 -5.86 -4.19 3.27
CA ARG A 94 -6.44 -5.43 2.72
C ARG A 94 -7.09 -5.21 1.37
N LEU A 95 -7.95 -4.20 1.23
CA LEU A 95 -8.63 -3.88 -0.05
C LEU A 95 -7.63 -3.55 -1.17
N THR A 96 -6.52 -2.93 -0.82
CA THR A 96 -5.43 -2.56 -1.74
C THR A 96 -4.39 -3.67 -1.90
N ARG A 97 -4.54 -4.80 -1.19
CA ARG A 97 -3.68 -5.99 -1.24
C ARG A 97 -2.23 -5.76 -0.85
N TRP A 98 -1.97 -4.74 -0.05
CA TRP A 98 -0.73 -4.58 0.72
C TRP A 98 -0.65 -5.54 1.92
N LEU A 99 -1.82 -6.02 2.38
CA LEU A 99 -1.98 -6.97 3.47
C LEU A 99 -2.98 -8.07 3.07
N THR A 100 -2.68 -9.34 3.32
CA THR A 100 -3.59 -10.46 3.05
C THR A 100 -3.92 -11.20 4.34
N LEU A 101 -5.19 -11.62 4.52
CA LEU A 101 -5.61 -12.42 5.68
C LEU A 101 -5.61 -13.91 5.28
N CYS A 102 -4.53 -14.62 5.59
CA CYS A 102 -4.35 -16.00 5.14
C CYS A 102 -5.16 -17.02 5.94
N ALA A 103 -5.28 -16.80 7.25
CA ALA A 103 -5.99 -17.72 8.10
C ALA A 103 -6.55 -17.04 9.34
N ARG A 104 -7.62 -17.63 9.86
CA ARG A 104 -8.16 -17.33 11.19
C ARG A 104 -7.77 -18.47 12.10
N ALA A 105 -6.69 -18.31 12.86
CA ALA A 105 -6.25 -19.30 13.82
C ALA A 105 -7.36 -19.53 14.86
N ARG A 106 -7.71 -20.78 15.10
CA ARG A 106 -8.65 -21.21 16.13
C ARG A 106 -7.98 -22.25 17.01
N GLN A 107 -8.26 -22.21 18.31
CA GLN A 107 -7.85 -23.24 19.26
C GLN A 107 -8.63 -24.52 18.96
N LYS A 108 -8.12 -25.67 19.44
CA LYS A 108 -8.84 -26.95 19.38
C LYS A 108 -10.23 -26.91 20.04
N SER A 109 -10.43 -25.98 20.98
CA SER A 109 -11.71 -25.69 21.62
C SER A 109 -12.71 -24.93 20.74
N GLY A 110 -12.34 -24.56 19.51
CA GLY A 110 -13.12 -23.70 18.62
C GLY A 110 -12.97 -22.20 18.90
N ARG A 111 -12.28 -21.82 19.99
CA ARG A 111 -12.05 -20.41 20.34
C ARG A 111 -11.13 -19.73 19.33
N PHE A 112 -11.59 -18.61 18.76
CA PHE A 112 -10.78 -17.79 17.87
C PHE A 112 -9.50 -17.32 18.59
N THR A 113 -8.34 -17.58 17.98
CA THR A 113 -7.01 -17.31 18.55
C THR A 113 -6.33 -16.13 17.88
N GLY A 114 -6.72 -15.80 16.65
CA GLY A 114 -6.20 -14.61 15.97
C GLY A 114 -6.28 -14.71 14.46
N ASN A 115 -5.89 -13.61 13.82
CA ASN A 115 -5.75 -13.50 12.38
C ASN A 115 -4.27 -13.67 12.01
N ILE A 116 -4.01 -14.45 10.95
CA ILE A 116 -2.68 -14.58 10.35
C ILE A 116 -2.67 -13.70 9.11
N TYR A 117 -1.85 -12.65 9.15
CA TYR A 117 -1.67 -11.74 8.02
C TYR A 117 -0.35 -11.97 7.33
N VAL A 118 -0.33 -11.74 6.01
CA VAL A 118 0.89 -11.62 5.22
C VAL A 118 1.01 -10.18 4.74
N LEU A 119 2.13 -9.55 5.06
CA LEU A 119 2.49 -8.21 4.62
C LEU A 119 3.30 -8.31 3.33
N HIS A 120 2.97 -7.48 2.34
CA HIS A 120 3.64 -7.46 1.05
C HIS A 120 4.41 -6.16 0.84
N ASP A 121 5.49 -6.22 0.08
CA ASP A 121 6.30 -5.07 -0.34
C ASP A 121 5.77 -4.39 -1.62
N GLU A 122 4.81 -5.02 -2.29
CA GLU A 122 3.96 -4.45 -3.34
C GLU A 122 2.54 -5.03 -3.26
N PRO A 123 1.52 -4.35 -3.82
CA PRO A 123 0.16 -4.89 -3.89
C PRO A 123 0.15 -6.25 -4.58
N LEU A 124 -0.39 -7.26 -3.92
CA LEU A 124 -0.42 -8.62 -4.47
C LEU A 124 -1.37 -8.71 -5.70
N PRO A 125 -1.06 -9.49 -6.76
CA PRO A 125 -1.99 -9.78 -7.84
C PRO A 125 -3.31 -10.39 -7.33
N LEU A 126 -4.41 -10.26 -8.10
CA LEU A 126 -5.70 -10.82 -7.69
C LEU A 126 -5.62 -12.34 -7.50
N ARG A 127 -4.99 -13.03 -8.46
CA ARG A 127 -4.81 -14.48 -8.43
C ARG A 127 -4.18 -14.95 -7.12
N ASP A 128 -3.08 -14.33 -6.73
CA ASP A 128 -2.32 -14.72 -5.54
C ASP A 128 -3.05 -14.30 -4.25
N ALA A 129 -3.73 -13.15 -4.26
CA ALA A 129 -4.58 -12.74 -3.15
C ALA A 129 -5.74 -13.71 -2.91
N LEU A 130 -6.36 -14.24 -3.96
CA LEU A 130 -7.41 -15.27 -3.84
C LEU A 130 -6.86 -16.63 -3.43
N HIS A 131 -5.63 -16.95 -3.82
CA HIS A 131 -4.96 -18.17 -3.38
C HIS A 131 -4.69 -18.13 -1.86
N LEU A 132 -4.28 -16.97 -1.34
CA LEU A 132 -3.98 -16.78 0.08
C LEU A 132 -5.21 -16.51 0.95
N ASP A 133 -6.19 -15.73 0.46
CA ASP A 133 -7.43 -15.36 1.15
C ASP A 133 -8.63 -15.65 0.22
N ALA A 134 -9.16 -16.87 0.31
CA ALA A 134 -10.33 -17.28 -0.48
C ALA A 134 -11.59 -16.43 -0.18
N ALA A 135 -11.62 -15.74 0.96
CA ALA A 135 -12.72 -14.84 1.34
C ALA A 135 -12.49 -13.39 0.88
N TYR A 136 -11.42 -13.10 0.14
CA TYR A 136 -11.06 -11.74 -0.28
C TYR A 136 -12.20 -11.04 -1.04
N MET A 137 -12.81 -11.69 -2.05
CA MET A 137 -13.91 -11.06 -2.80
C MET A 137 -15.14 -10.80 -1.93
N ALA A 138 -15.48 -11.72 -1.03
CA ALA A 138 -16.58 -11.51 -0.08
C ALA A 138 -16.28 -10.33 0.86
N PHE A 139 -15.03 -10.18 1.28
CA PHE A 139 -14.56 -9.03 2.06
C PHE A 139 -14.66 -7.72 1.27
N VAL A 140 -14.28 -7.70 -0.01
CA VAL A 140 -14.44 -6.52 -0.89
C VAL A 140 -15.90 -6.11 -1.00
N GLN A 141 -16.80 -7.06 -1.29
CA GLN A 141 -18.25 -6.80 -1.41
C GLN A 141 -18.85 -6.30 -0.09
N GLN A 142 -18.51 -6.94 1.04
CA GLN A 142 -18.96 -6.48 2.35
C GLN A 142 -18.46 -5.07 2.68
N SER A 143 -17.28 -4.70 2.21
CA SER A 143 -16.66 -3.39 2.46
C SER A 143 -17.39 -2.24 1.76
N GLU A 144 -18.21 -2.50 0.74
CA GLU A 144 -19.08 -1.48 0.14
C GLU A 144 -20.12 -0.91 1.12
N GLN A 145 -20.48 -1.68 2.14
CA GLN A 145 -21.41 -1.29 3.21
C GLN A 145 -20.69 -0.92 4.52
N HIS A 146 -19.38 -0.73 4.48
CA HIS A 146 -18.59 -0.38 5.66
C HIS A 146 -19.00 0.99 6.22
N HIS A 147 -18.98 1.16 7.55
CA HIS A 147 -19.39 2.41 8.20
C HIS A 147 -18.51 3.61 7.80
N HIS A 148 -17.21 3.39 7.57
CA HIS A 148 -16.27 4.43 7.16
C HIS A 148 -16.30 4.69 5.64
N GLY A 149 -16.51 5.94 5.23
CA GLY A 149 -16.67 6.35 3.82
C GLY A 149 -15.50 5.99 2.91
N ARG A 150 -14.26 6.20 3.39
CA ARG A 150 -13.06 5.83 2.63
C ARG A 150 -13.00 4.34 2.27
N VAL A 151 -13.38 3.47 3.20
CA VAL A 151 -13.37 2.00 2.99
C VAL A 151 -14.37 1.63 1.89
N ARG A 152 -15.58 2.21 1.92
CA ARG A 152 -16.58 2.03 0.87
C ARG A 152 -16.05 2.47 -0.49
N ALA A 153 -15.48 3.68 -0.56
CA ALA A 153 -14.98 4.25 -1.80
C ALA A 153 -13.86 3.39 -2.43
N VAL A 154 -12.93 2.89 -1.62
CA VAL A 154 -11.86 1.99 -2.09
C VAL A 154 -12.44 0.65 -2.55
N ALA A 155 -13.37 0.04 -1.80
CA ALA A 155 -14.00 -1.21 -2.19
C ALA A 155 -14.76 -1.10 -3.53
N GLN A 156 -15.57 -0.07 -3.70
CA GLN A 156 -16.27 0.24 -4.95
C GLN A 156 -15.29 0.45 -6.11
N SER A 157 -14.14 1.08 -5.85
CA SER A 157 -13.13 1.32 -6.87
C SER A 157 -12.39 0.04 -7.29
N VAL A 158 -12.19 -0.90 -6.36
CA VAL A 158 -11.67 -2.25 -6.69
C VAL A 158 -12.65 -2.96 -7.61
N LEU A 159 -13.94 -3.01 -7.25
CA LEU A 159 -14.96 -3.68 -8.06
C LEU A 159 -15.13 -3.04 -9.44
N ALA A 160 -15.22 -1.70 -9.50
CA ALA A 160 -15.31 -0.99 -10.77
C ALA A 160 -14.11 -1.24 -11.67
N SER A 161 -12.90 -1.37 -11.10
CA SER A 161 -11.69 -1.69 -11.86
C SER A 161 -11.69 -3.13 -12.38
N LEU A 162 -12.23 -4.08 -11.62
CA LEU A 162 -12.42 -5.45 -12.05
C LEU A 162 -13.48 -5.54 -13.16
N ASP A 163 -14.61 -4.87 -12.99
CA ASP A 163 -15.67 -4.81 -14.00
C ASP A 163 -15.17 -4.21 -15.31
N GLU A 164 -14.34 -3.16 -15.25
CA GLU A 164 -13.70 -2.58 -16.43
C GLU A 164 -12.78 -3.60 -17.11
N THR A 165 -11.94 -4.31 -16.35
CA THR A 165 -11.05 -5.37 -16.86
C THR A 165 -11.85 -6.46 -17.59
N ILE A 166 -12.96 -6.91 -17.01
CA ILE A 166 -13.82 -7.94 -17.61
C ILE A 166 -14.48 -7.41 -18.89
N ARG A 167 -14.95 -6.16 -18.88
CA ARG A 167 -15.62 -5.53 -20.03
C ARG A 167 -14.69 -5.34 -21.22
N THR A 168 -13.40 -5.08 -20.98
CA THR A 168 -12.36 -4.99 -22.02
C THR A 168 -11.85 -6.37 -22.47
N GLN A 169 -12.48 -7.46 -22.02
CA GLN A 169 -12.12 -8.85 -22.33
C GLN A 169 -10.71 -9.24 -21.84
N GLU A 170 -10.16 -8.51 -20.88
CA GLU A 170 -8.93 -8.88 -20.19
C GLU A 170 -9.26 -9.88 -19.06
N CYS A 171 -8.34 -10.82 -18.78
CA CYS A 171 -8.52 -11.75 -17.67
C CYS A 171 -7.97 -11.15 -16.36
N PRO A 172 -8.80 -10.87 -15.33
CA PRO A 172 -8.32 -10.29 -14.07
C PRO A 172 -7.39 -11.21 -13.26
N LEU A 173 -7.33 -12.49 -13.63
CA LEU A 173 -6.52 -13.53 -13.01
C LEU A 173 -5.30 -13.91 -13.86
N ALA A 174 -5.05 -13.20 -14.96
CA ALA A 174 -3.87 -13.39 -15.78
C ALA A 174 -2.61 -13.24 -14.92
N SER A 175 -1.61 -14.06 -15.24
CA SER A 175 -0.29 -13.88 -14.64
C SER A 175 0.44 -12.79 -15.41
N GLU A 176 0.74 -11.70 -14.72
CA GLU A 176 1.50 -10.57 -15.25
C GLU A 176 2.89 -10.56 -14.65
N SER A 177 3.90 -10.17 -15.43
CA SER A 177 5.25 -10.02 -14.91
C SER A 177 5.28 -8.91 -13.83
N PRO A 178 5.96 -9.11 -12.69
CA PRO A 178 6.14 -8.05 -11.69
C PRO A 178 6.72 -6.75 -12.27
N ILE A 179 7.58 -6.86 -13.29
CA ILE A 179 8.18 -5.70 -13.96
C ILE A 179 7.12 -4.91 -14.74
N GLU A 180 6.25 -5.59 -15.50
CA GLU A 180 5.19 -4.95 -16.28
C GLU A 180 4.19 -4.23 -15.37
N ARG A 181 3.80 -4.88 -14.26
CA ARG A 181 2.92 -4.30 -13.24
C ARG A 181 3.48 -3.00 -12.68
N ARG A 182 4.78 -3.00 -12.34
CA ARG A 182 5.48 -1.82 -11.82
C ARG A 182 5.61 -0.71 -12.88
N LEU A 183 5.91 -1.05 -14.13
CA LEU A 183 5.99 -0.07 -15.22
C LEU A 183 4.63 0.60 -15.46
N SER A 184 3.54 -0.18 -15.50
CA SER A 184 2.18 0.35 -15.58
C SER A 184 1.86 1.27 -14.40
N ALA A 185 2.12 0.81 -13.16
CA ALA A 185 1.84 1.60 -11.96
C ALA A 185 2.64 2.91 -11.92
N ALA A 186 3.93 2.86 -12.27
CA ALA A 186 4.80 4.04 -12.33
C ALA A 186 4.32 5.06 -13.37
N SER A 187 3.81 4.58 -14.52
CA SER A 187 3.22 5.47 -15.53
C SER A 187 2.00 6.24 -14.99
N VAL A 188 1.13 5.57 -14.23
CA VAL A 188 -0.06 6.20 -13.62
C VAL A 188 0.34 7.23 -12.58
N VAL A 189 1.32 6.91 -11.71
CA VAL A 189 1.82 7.84 -10.70
C VAL A 189 2.45 9.08 -11.35
N ARG A 190 3.29 8.91 -12.39
CA ARG A 190 3.94 10.01 -13.12
C ARG A 190 2.96 10.91 -13.87
N ASN A 191 1.89 10.32 -14.40
CA ASN A 191 0.90 11.01 -15.22
C ASN A 191 -0.28 11.56 -14.39
N ALA A 192 -0.39 11.18 -13.12
CA ALA A 192 -1.44 11.68 -12.24
C ALA A 192 -1.36 13.21 -12.13
N GLY A 193 -2.45 13.89 -12.54
CA GLY A 193 -2.55 15.35 -12.53
C GLY A 193 -2.24 16.05 -13.86
N LYS A 194 -1.74 15.33 -14.89
CA LYS A 194 -1.38 15.96 -16.18
C LYS A 194 -2.51 15.97 -17.23
N LYS A 195 -3.47 15.02 -17.20
CA LYS A 195 -4.71 15.04 -18.00
C LYS A 195 -5.86 14.28 -17.31
N PRO A 196 -7.12 14.73 -17.42
CA PRO A 196 -8.27 13.92 -17.05
C PRO A 196 -8.40 12.77 -18.07
N GLY A 197 -8.26 11.52 -17.61
CA GLY A 197 -8.31 10.33 -18.45
C GLY A 197 -7.00 9.54 -18.56
N ALA A 198 -6.11 9.62 -17.55
CA ALA A 198 -4.89 8.80 -17.51
C ALA A 198 -5.18 7.33 -17.84
N THR A 199 -4.72 6.93 -19.02
CA THR A 199 -4.75 5.54 -19.49
C THR A 199 -3.73 4.73 -18.69
N GLY A 200 -4.06 3.49 -18.36
CA GLY A 200 -3.18 2.58 -17.61
C GLY A 200 -3.72 2.12 -16.27
N ARG A 201 -2.96 1.25 -15.61
CA ARG A 201 -3.35 0.57 -14.37
C ARG A 201 -2.36 0.84 -13.24
N TYR A 202 -2.87 1.18 -12.08
CA TYR A 202 -2.14 1.17 -10.83
C TYR A 202 -2.52 -0.09 -10.04
N PHE A 203 -1.79 -1.18 -10.26
CA PHE A 203 -2.04 -2.49 -9.66
C PHE A 203 -3.52 -2.93 -9.78
N ALA A 204 -4.28 -2.89 -8.68
CA ALA A 204 -5.69 -3.30 -8.64
C ALA A 204 -6.65 -2.29 -9.30
N PHE A 205 -6.18 -1.09 -9.60
CA PHE A 205 -7.03 0.06 -9.91
C PHE A 205 -6.76 0.58 -11.31
N THR A 206 -7.82 0.94 -12.04
CA THR A 206 -7.67 1.69 -13.29
C THR A 206 -7.26 3.13 -12.99
N GLY A 207 -6.62 3.81 -13.96
CA GLY A 207 -6.23 5.21 -13.80
C GLY A 207 -7.42 6.13 -13.46
N ALA A 208 -8.61 5.81 -13.97
CA ALA A 208 -9.85 6.50 -13.61
C ALA A 208 -10.24 6.30 -12.14
N ALA A 209 -10.13 5.08 -11.62
CA ALA A 209 -10.38 4.78 -10.21
C ALA A 209 -9.39 5.51 -9.28
N VAL A 210 -8.09 5.53 -9.63
CA VAL A 210 -7.08 6.29 -8.89
C VAL A 210 -7.43 7.78 -8.82
N ASN A 211 -7.80 8.39 -9.96
CA ASN A 211 -8.14 9.81 -10.01
C ASN A 211 -9.38 10.15 -9.18
N ARG A 212 -10.36 9.24 -9.09
CA ARG A 212 -11.55 9.40 -8.26
C ARG A 212 -11.20 9.38 -6.77
N LEU A 213 -10.33 8.46 -6.36
CA LEU A 213 -9.90 8.29 -4.97
C LEU A 213 -8.92 9.38 -4.49
N LYS A 214 -8.28 10.12 -5.40
CA LYS A 214 -7.44 11.27 -5.07
C LYS A 214 -8.22 12.55 -4.75
N ARG A 215 -9.48 12.65 -5.17
CA ARG A 215 -10.29 13.84 -4.88
C ARG A 215 -10.79 13.76 -3.43
N PRO A 216 -10.61 14.84 -2.64
CA PRO A 216 -11.10 14.91 -1.26
C PRO A 216 -12.63 14.78 -1.21
#